data_AF-A0A950TK18-F1
#
_entry.id   AF-A0A950TK18-F1
#
_cell.length_a   1.000
_cell.length_b   1.000
_cell.length_c   1.000
_cell.angle_alpha   90.00
_cell.angle_beta   90.00
_cell.angle_gamma   90.00
#
_symmetry.space_group_name_H-M   'P 1'
#
loop_
_entity.id
_entity.type
_entity.pdbx_description
1 polymer ?
#
loop_
_entity_poly.entity_id
_entity_poly.type
_entity_poly.pdbx_seq_one_letter_code
_entity_poly.pdbx_strand_id
1 'polypeptide(L)'
;MSSRRSAAAQRKPAAKPVQPKRPAKPPAASPTQSGDLSNAALQLAAQVERSLAAGETDALSEEALQVLMAAACNLYSAQVEAGRQHLPLKPLGVPPTAVMSTASGILRAANLAVFELGMWQSWTGR
;
A
#
# COMPACT_ATOMS: atom_id res chain seq x y z
N MET A 1 -54.52 57.96 -46.76
CA MET A 1 -53.92 56.83 -47.50
C MET A 1 -53.62 55.70 -46.52
N SER A 2 -54.03 54.49 -46.89
CA SER A 2 -53.58 53.17 -46.41
C SER A 2 -53.71 52.76 -44.95
N SER A 3 -54.65 51.84 -44.75
CA SER A 3 -54.68 50.79 -43.72
C SER A 3 -53.36 50.01 -43.59
N ARG A 4 -53.01 49.62 -42.36
CA ARG A 4 -52.33 48.35 -42.04
C ARG A 4 -52.91 47.83 -40.72
N ARG A 5 -53.87 46.90 -40.79
CA ARG A 5 -53.72 45.43 -40.72
C ARG A 5 -53.08 44.93 -39.41
N SER A 6 -53.95 44.26 -38.67
CA SER A 6 -53.83 43.31 -37.56
C SER A 6 -52.61 42.39 -37.56
N ALA A 7 -52.18 42.00 -36.35
CA ALA A 7 -51.90 40.60 -36.02
C ALA A 7 -51.90 40.39 -34.50
N ALA A 8 -52.86 39.58 -34.03
CA ALA A 8 -52.89 39.04 -32.68
C ALA A 8 -51.80 37.98 -32.53
N ALA A 9 -51.04 38.02 -31.43
CA ALA A 9 -50.08 36.98 -31.08
C ALA A 9 -50.52 36.25 -29.81
N GLN A 10 -50.82 34.97 -29.98
CA GLN A 10 -51.36 34.04 -29.01
C GLN A 10 -50.37 33.76 -27.86
N ARG A 11 -50.87 33.78 -26.63
CA ARG A 11 -50.14 33.33 -25.43
C ARG A 11 -50.09 31.79 -25.41
N LYS A 12 -48.88 31.22 -25.48
CA LYS A 12 -48.63 29.78 -25.26
C LYS A 12 -48.54 29.46 -23.76
N PRO A 13 -49.03 28.30 -23.30
CA PRO A 13 -48.96 27.90 -21.89
C PRO A 13 -47.57 27.39 -21.49
N ALA A 14 -47.26 27.57 -20.20
CA ALA A 14 -45.98 27.28 -19.56
C ALA A 14 -45.59 25.80 -19.60
N ALA A 15 -44.33 25.53 -19.95
CA ALA A 15 -43.72 24.21 -19.92
C ALA A 15 -43.37 23.78 -18.47
N LYS A 16 -43.68 22.53 -18.12
CA LYS A 16 -43.31 21.89 -16.84
C LYS A 16 -41.77 21.70 -16.76
N PRO A 17 -41.16 21.82 -15.56
CA PRO A 17 -39.72 21.67 -15.39
C PRO A 17 -39.28 20.20 -15.53
N VAL A 18 -38.25 19.98 -16.35
CA VAL A 18 -37.58 18.68 -16.54
C VAL A 18 -36.55 18.51 -15.42
N GLN A 19 -36.68 17.45 -14.62
CA GLN A 19 -35.66 17.09 -13.61
C GLN A 19 -34.42 16.51 -14.30
N PRO A 20 -33.19 16.92 -13.92
CA PRO A 20 -31.97 16.33 -14.45
C PRO A 20 -31.76 14.93 -13.88
N LYS A 21 -31.74 13.91 -14.76
CA LYS A 21 -31.29 12.56 -14.41
C LYS A 21 -29.81 12.59 -14.02
N ARG A 22 -29.54 12.36 -12.73
CA ARG A 22 -28.18 12.21 -12.19
C ARG A 22 -27.50 11.02 -12.88
N PRO A 23 -26.30 11.18 -13.49
CA PRO A 23 -25.58 10.05 -14.08
C PRO A 23 -25.18 9.06 -12.99
N ALA A 24 -25.31 7.77 -13.32
CA ALA A 24 -24.99 6.66 -12.45
C ALA A 24 -23.50 6.69 -12.06
N LYS A 25 -23.22 6.49 -10.77
CA LYS A 25 -21.87 6.36 -10.21
C LYS A 25 -21.18 5.14 -10.85
N PRO A 26 -19.94 5.27 -11.35
CA PRO A 26 -19.16 4.10 -11.82
C PRO A 26 -18.99 3.08 -10.68
N PRO A 27 -18.93 1.78 -11.00
CA PRO A 27 -18.79 0.73 -10.00
C PRO A 27 -17.50 0.92 -9.19
N ALA A 28 -17.64 0.82 -7.86
CA ALA A 28 -16.54 0.89 -6.93
C ALA A 28 -15.50 -0.19 -7.24
N ALA A 29 -14.23 0.19 -7.27
CA ALA A 29 -13.11 -0.74 -7.33
C ALA A 29 -13.21 -1.75 -6.18
N SER A 30 -13.10 -3.04 -6.50
CA SER A 30 -13.23 -4.14 -5.54
C SER A 30 -12.14 -4.06 -4.46
N PRO A 31 -12.48 -4.07 -3.16
CA PRO A 31 -11.51 -3.93 -2.06
C PRO A 31 -10.84 -5.24 -1.62
N THR A 32 -10.81 -6.29 -2.45
CA THR A 32 -10.51 -7.66 -1.97
C THR A 32 -9.02 -8.03 -1.95
N GLN A 33 -8.14 -7.30 -2.65
CA GLN A 33 -6.76 -7.78 -2.88
C GLN A 33 -5.84 -7.71 -1.65
N SER A 34 -6.09 -6.81 -0.69
CA SER A 34 -5.23 -6.65 0.49
C SER A 34 -5.35 -7.78 1.52
N GLY A 35 -6.51 -8.45 1.57
CA GLY A 35 -6.77 -9.53 2.52
C GLY A 35 -6.04 -10.83 2.17
N ASP A 36 -6.05 -11.20 0.88
CA ASP A 36 -5.50 -12.47 0.41
C ASP A 36 -3.97 -12.52 0.54
N LEU A 37 -3.28 -11.43 0.18
CA LEU A 37 -1.82 -11.33 0.32
C LEU A 37 -1.38 -11.36 1.80
N SER A 38 -2.14 -10.68 2.67
CA SER A 38 -1.85 -10.67 4.10
C SER A 38 -1.97 -12.09 4.70
N ASN A 39 -2.99 -12.84 4.31
CA ASN A 39 -3.17 -14.23 4.75
C ASN A 39 -2.05 -15.14 4.23
N ALA A 40 -1.65 -15.01 2.96
CA ALA A 40 -0.55 -15.77 2.39
C ALA A 40 0.78 -15.49 3.12
N ALA A 41 1.07 -14.23 3.44
CA ALA A 41 2.27 -13.85 4.19
C ALA A 41 2.29 -14.47 5.60
N LEU A 42 1.16 -14.45 6.31
CA LEU A 42 1.03 -15.08 7.63
C LEU A 42 1.21 -16.60 7.57
N GLN A 43 0.64 -17.25 6.54
CA GLN A 43 0.79 -18.70 6.33
C GLN A 43 2.23 -19.08 6.01
N LEU A 44 2.93 -18.30 5.18
CA LEU A 44 4.34 -18.53 4.86
C LEU A 44 5.21 -18.36 6.10
N ALA A 45 5.03 -17.29 6.88
CA ALA A 45 5.77 -17.07 8.12
C ALA A 45 5.60 -18.26 9.09
N ALA A 46 4.37 -18.73 9.28
CA ALA A 46 4.09 -19.90 10.13
C ALA A 46 4.67 -21.22 9.59
N GLN A 47 4.89 -21.35 8.28
CA GLN A 47 5.60 -22.50 7.70
C GLN A 47 7.10 -22.42 7.98
N VAL A 48 7.71 -21.26 7.76
CA VAL A 48 9.14 -21.02 8.04
C VAL A 48 9.45 -21.23 9.52
N GLU A 49 8.64 -20.68 10.43
CA GLU A 49 8.83 -20.88 11.87
C GLU A 49 8.75 -22.35 12.29
N ARG A 50 7.86 -23.13 11.66
CA ARG A 50 7.77 -24.58 11.93
C ARG A 50 8.99 -25.35 11.42
N SER A 51 9.48 -25.05 10.22
CA SER A 51 10.71 -25.66 9.70
C SER A 51 11.92 -25.30 10.59
N LEU A 52 12.05 -24.04 11.01
CA LEU A 52 13.10 -23.63 11.94
C LEU A 52 13.00 -24.34 13.29
N ALA A 53 11.79 -24.51 13.84
CA ALA A 53 11.57 -25.28 15.06
C ALA A 53 11.91 -26.78 14.90
N ALA A 54 11.81 -27.31 13.68
CA ALA A 54 12.26 -28.66 13.33
C ALA A 54 13.77 -28.75 13.05
N GLY A 55 14.51 -27.63 13.09
CA GLY A 55 15.95 -27.57 12.79
C GLY A 55 16.30 -27.49 11.31
N GLU A 56 15.30 -27.28 10.43
CA GLU A 56 15.50 -27.11 9.00
C GLU A 56 15.85 -25.64 8.69
N THR A 57 17.09 -25.39 8.26
CA THR A 57 17.56 -24.04 7.89
C THR A 57 17.28 -23.67 6.43
N ASP A 58 16.99 -24.66 5.60
CA ASP A 58 16.91 -24.51 4.13
C ASP A 58 15.44 -24.54 3.64
N ALA A 59 14.50 -24.14 4.50
CA ALA A 59 13.07 -24.10 4.21
C ALA A 59 12.71 -23.14 3.06
N LEU A 60 13.56 -22.15 2.81
CA LEU A 60 13.50 -21.26 1.65
C LEU A 60 14.83 -21.32 0.91
N SER A 61 14.78 -21.31 -0.42
CA SER A 61 15.99 -21.08 -1.21
C SER A 61 16.55 -19.69 -0.91
N GLU A 62 17.85 -19.53 -1.12
CA GLU A 62 18.53 -18.24 -0.94
C GLU A 62 17.86 -17.13 -1.78
N GLU A 63 17.57 -17.41 -3.05
CA GLU A 63 16.89 -16.48 -3.96
C GLU A 63 15.50 -16.08 -3.44
N ALA A 64 14.70 -17.05 -2.97
CA ALA A 64 13.38 -16.75 -2.43
C ALA A 64 13.46 -15.87 -1.18
N LEU A 65 14.41 -16.15 -0.27
CA LEU A 65 14.64 -15.33 0.91
C LEU A 65 15.07 -13.90 0.55
N GLN A 66 15.99 -13.75 -0.41
CA GLN A 66 16.44 -12.43 -0.89
C GLN A 66 15.29 -11.61 -1.48
N VAL A 67 14.46 -12.21 -2.33
CA VAL A 67 13.29 -11.55 -2.94
C VAL A 67 12.27 -11.14 -1.88
N LEU A 68 11.97 -12.03 -0.93
CA LEU A 68 11.04 -11.74 0.17
C LEU A 68 11.53 -10.59 1.05
N MET A 69 12.82 -10.59 1.41
CA MET A 69 13.43 -9.53 2.21
C MET A 69 13.40 -8.18 1.47
N ALA A 70 13.73 -8.16 0.18
CA ALA A 70 13.65 -6.94 -0.63
C ALA A 70 12.21 -6.39 -0.69
N ALA A 71 11.23 -7.26 -0.93
CA ALA A 71 9.82 -6.87 -0.95
C ALA A 71 9.35 -6.32 0.40
N ALA A 72 9.73 -6.96 1.51
CA ALA A 72 9.40 -6.50 2.86
C ALA A 72 10.02 -5.14 3.17
N CYS A 73 11.29 -4.92 2.84
CA CYS A 73 11.97 -3.63 2.99
C CYS A 73 11.27 -2.52 2.20
N ASN A 74 10.94 -2.78 0.93
CA ASN A 74 10.26 -1.81 0.08
C ASN A 74 8.86 -1.46 0.60
N LEU A 75 8.08 -2.47 1.00
CA LEU A 75 6.74 -2.26 1.55
C LEU A 75 6.77 -1.50 2.88
N TYR A 76 7.73 -1.82 3.75
CA TYR A 76 7.89 -1.13 5.03
C TYR A 76 8.33 0.33 4.83
N SER A 77 9.31 0.59 3.97
CA SER A 77 9.74 1.97 3.64
C SER A 77 8.59 2.80 3.09
N ALA A 78 7.84 2.26 2.13
CA ALA A 78 6.68 2.94 1.54
C ALA A 78 5.60 3.27 2.58
N GLN A 79 5.36 2.38 3.55
CA GLN A 79 4.41 2.64 4.64
C GLN A 79 4.90 3.75 5.59
N VAL A 80 6.19 3.75 5.92
CA VAL A 80 6.83 4.75 6.76
C VAL A 80 6.85 6.13 6.07
N GLU A 81 7.11 6.18 4.76
CA GLU A 81 7.01 7.39 3.93
C GLU A 81 5.57 7.90 3.83
N ALA A 82 4.58 7.00 3.81
CA ALA A 82 3.16 7.33 3.89
C ALA A 82 2.71 7.78 5.30
N GLY A 83 3.62 7.92 6.25
CA GLY A 83 3.35 8.43 7.60
C GLY A 83 2.83 7.38 8.59
N ARG A 84 2.87 6.08 8.25
CA ARG A 84 2.52 5.03 9.23
C ARG A 84 3.60 4.90 10.29
N GLN A 85 3.17 4.83 11.54
CA GLN A 85 4.05 4.68 12.70
C GLN A 85 3.88 3.27 13.28
N HIS A 86 4.66 2.32 12.76
CA HIS A 86 4.76 0.98 13.35
C HIS A 86 6.19 0.45 13.20
N LEU A 87 6.57 -0.49 14.06
CA LEU A 87 7.84 -1.17 13.95
C LEU A 87 7.77 -2.27 12.87
N PRO A 88 8.89 -2.62 12.22
CA PRO A 88 8.91 -3.69 11.23
C PRO A 88 8.77 -5.08 11.88
N LEU A 89 9.12 -5.20 13.16
CA LEU A 89 9.05 -6.42 13.95
C LEU A 89 8.25 -6.18 15.24
N LYS A 90 7.53 -7.20 15.71
CA LYS A 90 6.89 -7.15 17.03
C LYS A 90 7.96 -7.19 18.14
N PRO A 91 7.77 -6.46 19.25
CA PRO A 91 8.64 -6.58 20.41
C PRO A 91 8.75 -8.04 20.88
N LEU A 92 9.96 -8.50 21.20
CA LEU A 92 10.29 -9.84 21.70
C LEU A 92 10.07 -11.02 20.73
N GLY A 93 9.72 -10.78 19.46
CA GLY A 93 9.48 -11.84 18.48
C GLY A 93 10.75 -12.44 17.84
N VAL A 94 11.90 -11.78 17.96
CA VAL A 94 13.16 -12.18 17.31
C VAL A 94 14.32 -12.01 18.29
N PRO A 95 15.25 -12.98 18.41
CA PRO A 95 16.44 -12.84 19.25
C PRO A 95 17.28 -11.62 18.82
N PRO A 96 17.87 -10.85 19.76
CA PRO A 96 18.66 -9.67 19.42
C PRO A 96 19.82 -9.98 18.45
N THR A 97 20.47 -11.12 18.59
CA THR A 97 21.57 -11.55 17.71
C THR A 97 21.10 -11.80 16.28
N ALA A 98 19.90 -12.37 16.11
CA ALA A 98 19.30 -12.54 14.78
C ALA A 98 19.01 -11.18 14.13
N VAL A 99 18.48 -10.22 14.89
CA VAL A 99 18.30 -8.84 14.39
C VAL A 99 19.62 -8.23 13.94
N MET A 100 20.68 -8.36 14.74
CA MET A 100 22.01 -7.82 14.41
C MET A 100 22.59 -8.46 13.14
N SER A 101 22.52 -9.79 13.02
CA SER A 101 22.99 -10.52 11.84
C SER A 101 22.22 -10.13 10.58
N THR A 102 20.88 -10.08 10.66
CA THR A 102 20.03 -9.71 9.52
C THR A 102 20.25 -8.27 9.10
N ALA A 103 20.29 -7.31 10.03
CA ALA A 103 20.55 -5.90 9.72
C ALA A 103 21.92 -5.71 9.05
N SER A 104 22.96 -6.39 9.56
CA SER A 104 24.30 -6.36 8.96
C SER A 104 24.33 -6.92 7.54
N GLY A 105 23.57 -8.00 7.29
CA GLY A 105 23.42 -8.60 5.97
C GLY A 105 22.72 -7.66 4.98
N ILE A 106 21.62 -7.02 5.39
CA ILE A 106 20.87 -6.06 4.57
C ILE A 106 21.76 -4.86 4.19
N LEU A 107 22.47 -4.28 5.16
CA LEU A 107 23.37 -3.15 4.90
C LEU A 107 24.46 -3.54 3.89
N ARG A 108 25.07 -4.71 4.06
CA ARG A 108 26.07 -5.24 3.11
C ARG A 108 25.47 -5.42 1.71
N ALA A 109 24.26 -5.97 1.60
CA ALA A 109 23.59 -6.17 0.32
C ALA A 109 23.29 -4.84 -0.40
N ALA A 110 23.04 -3.77 0.35
CA ALA A 110 22.85 -2.43 -0.17
C ALA A 110 24.16 -1.64 -0.39
N ASN A 111 25.32 -2.26 -0.16
CA ASN A 111 26.63 -1.58 -0.15
C ASN A 111 26.66 -0.36 0.79
N LEU A 112 26.03 -0.48 1.95
CA LEU A 112 25.98 0.54 2.99
C LEU A 112 26.81 0.13 4.20
N ALA A 113 27.53 1.10 4.76
CA ALA A 113 28.18 0.94 6.05
C ALA A 113 27.27 1.37 7.21
N VAL A 114 27.51 0.79 8.40
CA VAL A 114 26.71 1.09 9.60
C VAL A 114 26.74 2.58 9.97
N PHE A 115 27.85 3.27 9.72
CA PHE A 115 27.96 4.71 9.99
C PHE A 115 27.05 5.56 9.08
N GLU A 116 26.81 5.12 7.84
CA GLU A 116 25.93 5.83 6.90
C GLU A 116 24.48 5.80 7.37
N LEU A 117 24.06 4.68 7.97
CA LEU A 117 22.75 4.57 8.61
C LEU A 117 22.60 5.59 9.75
N GLY A 118 23.62 5.71 10.61
CA GLY A 118 23.63 6.70 11.69
C GLY A 118 23.56 8.14 11.18
N MET A 119 24.28 8.46 10.10
CA MET A 119 24.18 9.77 9.44
C MET A 119 22.77 10.03 8.91
N TRP A 120 22.15 9.06 8.24
CA TRP A 120 20.80 9.18 7.69
C TRP A 120 19.74 9.40 8.78
N GLN A 121 19.83 8.68 9.90
CA GLN A 121 18.93 8.85 11.05
C GLN A 121 19.04 10.26 11.64
N SER A 122 20.28 10.78 11.75
CA SER A 122 20.49 12.16 12.23
C SER A 122 19.86 13.23 11.32
N TRP A 123 19.81 12.99 10.01
CA TRP A 123 19.19 13.91 9.05
C TRP A 123 17.67 13.80 8.99
N THR A 124 17.12 12.60 9.17
CA THR A 124 15.66 12.38 9.08
C THR A 124 14.94 12.56 10.41
N GLY A 125 15.66 12.68 11.53
CA GLY A 125 15.07 12.82 12.85
C GLY A 125 14.30 11.56 13.30
N ARG A 126 14.68 10.40 12.77
CA ARG A 126 14.08 9.09 13.06
C ARG A 126 15.07 8.17 13.74
#